data_AF-A0A960HFL8-F1
#
_entry.id   AF-A0A960HFL8-F1
#
_cell.length_a   1.000
_cell.length_b   1.000
_cell.length_c   1.000
_cell.angle_alpha   90.00
_cell.angle_beta   90.00
_cell.angle_gamma   90.00
#
_symmetry.space_group_name_H-M   'P 1'
#
loop_
_entity.id
_entity.type
_entity.pdbx_description
1 polymer ?
#
loop_
_entity_poly.entity_id
_entity_poly.type
_entity_poly.pdbx_seq_one_letter_code
_entity_poly.pdbx_strand_id
1 'polypeptide(L)'
;MKEGDDADAEVAQNQKRTTSRRELARNPRFEQISPEVGELDESAVDDAMRDDPDETLSLLADLVGATDRSLRELARKLAAKLFLDLARRGPVRPKGVGKLASLPYTPDGGDLDLDASMEALAEHRATGVVDVERLRVRRWVRPGTALCLLVDRSGSMGGKPLATAALAAAAVASRSPEDYSVLAFGKDVVVAKGQTTPKPGDLVVTDVLSLRGFGTTDLAGALMVAGDQLARSRAGRKVVVLLSDCRAT
;
A
#
# COMPACT_ATOMS: atom_id res chain seq x y z
N MET A 1 16.66 -7.85 6.56
CA MET A 1 15.25 -7.62 6.18
C MET A 1 14.39 -7.95 7.38
N LYS A 2 13.48 -7.06 7.77
CA LYS A 2 12.49 -7.31 8.83
C LYS A 2 11.12 -7.48 8.18
N GLU A 3 10.45 -8.62 8.42
CA GLU A 3 9.14 -8.96 7.86
C GLU A 3 8.30 -9.65 8.95
N GLY A 4 6.96 -9.50 8.90
CA GLY A 4 6.07 -10.07 9.92
C GLY A 4 6.27 -9.40 11.29
N ASP A 5 6.34 -10.21 12.34
CA ASP A 5 6.46 -9.73 13.73
C ASP A 5 7.67 -8.80 13.94
N ASP A 6 8.79 -9.05 13.26
CA ASP A 6 9.98 -8.18 13.32
C ASP A 6 9.74 -6.81 12.69
N ALA A 7 8.92 -6.76 11.63
CA ALA A 7 8.53 -5.49 11.02
C ALA A 7 7.55 -4.73 11.90
N ASP A 8 6.57 -5.42 12.48
CA ASP A 8 5.60 -4.82 13.39
C ASP A 8 6.28 -4.30 14.68
N ALA A 9 7.29 -5.02 15.19
CA ALA A 9 8.11 -4.57 16.32
C ALA A 9 8.92 -3.31 15.98
N GLU A 10 9.51 -3.22 14.79
CA GLU A 10 10.23 -2.03 14.33
C GLU A 10 9.29 -0.82 14.17
N VAL A 11 8.10 -1.03 13.59
CA VAL A 11 7.07 0.00 13.50
C VAL A 11 6.68 0.47 14.90
N ALA A 12 6.44 -0.45 15.84
CA ALA A 12 6.12 -0.11 17.23
C ALA A 12 7.25 0.64 17.94
N GLN A 13 8.52 0.33 17.65
CA GLN A 13 9.67 1.07 18.18
C GLN A 13 9.71 2.51 17.66
N ASN A 14 9.43 2.72 16.38
CA ASN A 14 9.38 4.06 15.78
C ASN A 14 8.25 4.90 16.38
N GLN A 15 7.12 4.29 16.75
CA GLN A 15 6.01 4.96 17.43
C GLN A 15 6.35 5.49 18.83
N LYS A 16 7.49 5.11 19.42
CA LYS A 16 7.96 5.67 20.71
C LYS A 16 8.52 7.08 20.56
N ARG A 17 8.92 7.49 19.35
CA ARG A 17 9.40 8.86 19.09
C ARG A 17 8.22 9.75 18.78
N THR A 18 8.04 10.79 19.59
CA THR A 18 6.87 11.65 19.51
C THR A 18 7.24 13.09 19.20
N THR A 19 6.33 13.80 18.53
CA THR A 19 6.43 15.24 18.24
C THR A 19 5.72 16.02 19.33
N SER A 20 6.36 17.06 19.86
CA SER A 20 5.77 17.88 20.93
C SER A 20 4.76 18.89 20.36
N ARG A 21 3.80 19.32 21.18
CA ARG A 21 2.83 20.37 20.79
C ARG A 21 3.53 21.67 20.35
N ARG A 22 4.63 22.04 21.01
CA ARG A 22 5.44 23.22 20.66
C ARG A 22 6.07 23.13 19.27
N GLU A 23 6.44 21.94 18.83
CA GLU A 23 6.96 21.73 17.47
C GLU A 23 5.83 21.76 16.44
N LEU A 24 4.67 21.16 16.76
CA LEU A 24 3.48 21.18 15.90
C LEU A 24 2.91 22.59 15.71
N ALA A 25 2.94 23.41 16.77
CA ALA A 25 2.51 24.82 16.74
C ALA A 25 3.38 25.73 15.86
N ARG A 26 4.48 25.22 15.28
CA ARG A 26 5.20 25.94 14.22
C ARG A 26 4.38 26.00 12.93
N ASN A 27 3.46 25.07 12.72
CA ASN A 27 2.51 25.14 11.62
C ASN A 27 1.38 26.13 12.02
N PRO A 28 1.14 27.19 11.23
CA PRO A 28 0.17 28.24 11.58
C PRO A 28 -1.28 27.72 11.67
N ARG A 29 -1.60 26.59 11.02
CA ARG A 29 -2.93 25.97 11.06
C ARG A 29 -3.13 25.03 12.24
N PHE A 30 -2.07 24.69 13.00
CA PHE A 30 -2.16 23.69 14.07
C PHE A 30 -3.16 24.06 15.16
N GLU A 31 -3.13 25.31 15.66
CA GLU A 31 -4.04 25.74 16.74
C GLU A 31 -5.51 25.80 16.31
N GLN A 32 -5.78 25.87 15.00
CA GLN A 32 -7.15 25.80 14.46
C GLN A 32 -7.63 24.34 14.40
N ILE A 33 -6.75 23.42 14.00
CA ILE A 33 -7.05 21.99 13.84
C ILE A 33 -7.06 21.23 15.19
N SER A 34 -6.23 21.64 16.14
CA SER A 34 -6.14 21.05 17.48
C SER A 34 -6.12 22.16 18.52
N PRO A 35 -7.27 22.79 18.84
CA PRO A 35 -7.32 23.95 19.73
C PRO A 35 -6.94 23.61 21.17
N GLU A 36 -7.34 22.43 21.65
CA GLU A 36 -7.02 21.96 23.00
C GLU A 36 -6.20 20.67 23.00
N VAL A 37 -5.70 20.30 24.18
CA VAL A 37 -4.95 19.04 24.39
C VAL A 37 -5.92 17.88 24.20
N GLY A 38 -5.55 16.94 23.35
CA GLY A 38 -6.35 15.75 23.05
C GLY A 38 -7.48 15.98 22.05
N GLU A 39 -7.65 17.19 21.54
CA GLU A 39 -8.73 17.53 20.59
C GLU A 39 -8.24 17.68 19.16
N LEU A 40 -9.04 17.18 18.22
CA LEU A 40 -8.86 17.33 16.78
C LEU A 40 -10.21 17.75 16.19
N ASP A 41 -10.29 18.97 15.65
CA ASP A 41 -11.49 19.47 15.02
C ASP A 41 -11.53 19.02 13.55
N GLU A 42 -12.39 18.02 13.26
CA GLU A 42 -12.56 17.50 11.90
C GLU A 42 -13.11 18.55 10.92
N SER A 43 -13.91 19.51 11.39
CA SER A 43 -14.46 20.57 10.52
C SER A 43 -13.35 21.54 10.10
N ALA A 44 -12.48 21.90 11.04
CA ALA A 44 -11.30 22.71 10.75
C ALA A 44 -10.33 21.99 9.80
N VAL A 45 -10.18 20.67 9.93
CA VAL A 45 -9.40 19.85 8.98
C VAL A 45 -10.03 19.88 7.58
N ASP A 46 -11.35 19.71 7.48
CA ASP A 46 -12.06 19.74 6.19
C ASP A 46 -11.94 21.09 5.49
N ASP A 47 -12.05 22.19 6.22
CA ASP A 47 -11.83 23.54 5.68
C ASP A 47 -10.37 23.73 5.25
N ALA A 48 -9.41 23.32 6.09
CA ALA A 48 -8.00 23.38 5.75
C ALA A 48 -7.65 22.54 4.50
N MET A 49 -8.28 21.37 4.33
CA MET A 49 -8.14 20.51 3.15
C MET A 49 -8.68 21.14 1.87
N ARG A 50 -9.68 22.02 1.96
CA ARG A 50 -10.20 22.79 0.80
C ARG A 50 -9.23 23.90 0.39
N ASP A 51 -8.58 24.52 1.37
CA ASP A 51 -7.67 25.64 1.15
C ASP A 51 -6.29 25.19 0.66
N ASP A 52 -5.65 24.26 1.39
CA ASP A 52 -4.36 23.67 1.03
C ASP A 52 -4.29 22.20 1.46
N PRO A 53 -4.58 21.26 0.54
CA PRO A 53 -4.56 19.83 0.86
C PRO A 53 -3.15 19.32 1.15
N ASP A 54 -2.12 19.85 0.50
CA ASP A 54 -0.75 19.37 0.67
C ASP A 54 -0.21 19.72 2.06
N GLU A 55 -0.42 20.97 2.49
CA GLU A 55 -0.03 21.43 3.83
C GLU A 55 -0.81 20.68 4.92
N THR A 56 -2.11 20.49 4.72
CA THR A 56 -2.98 19.80 5.69
C THR A 56 -2.61 18.32 5.82
N LEU A 57 -2.33 17.62 4.72
CA LEU A 57 -1.86 16.23 4.77
C LEU A 57 -0.47 16.11 5.41
N SER A 58 0.41 17.09 5.20
CA SER A 58 1.70 17.16 5.91
C SER A 58 1.49 17.31 7.42
N LEU A 59 0.61 18.21 7.86
CA LEU A 59 0.31 18.40 9.27
C LEU A 59 -0.32 17.14 9.89
N LEU A 60 -1.24 16.48 9.19
CA LEU A 60 -1.82 15.21 9.62
C LEU A 60 -0.75 14.11 9.78
N ALA A 61 0.24 14.06 8.89
CA ALA A 61 1.36 13.11 9.01
C ALA A 61 2.21 13.36 10.27
N ASP A 62 2.40 14.63 10.64
CA ASP A 62 3.11 14.99 11.87
C ASP A 62 2.27 14.67 13.12
N LEU A 63 0.96 14.91 13.08
CA LEU A 63 0.00 14.62 14.15
C LEU A 63 -0.10 13.11 14.49
N VAL A 64 0.08 12.22 13.50
CA VAL A 64 0.14 10.76 13.72
C VAL A 64 1.33 10.34 14.63
N GLY A 65 2.30 11.22 14.82
CA GLY A 65 3.37 11.06 15.80
C GLY A 65 3.28 11.97 17.02
N ALA A 66 2.15 12.61 17.31
CA ALA A 66 2.04 13.52 18.44
C ALA A 66 2.35 12.82 19.79
N THR A 67 2.94 13.59 20.71
CA THR A 67 3.23 13.13 22.09
C THR A 67 1.95 12.89 22.88
N ASP A 68 0.94 13.70 22.60
CA ASP A 68 -0.41 13.52 23.10
C ASP A 68 -1.02 12.25 22.51
N ARG A 69 -1.35 11.29 23.39
CA ARG A 69 -1.88 9.99 22.98
C ARG A 69 -3.26 10.11 22.35
N SER A 70 -4.13 10.96 22.90
CA SER A 70 -5.51 11.13 22.42
C SER A 70 -5.51 11.79 21.05
N LEU A 71 -4.77 12.90 20.90
CA LEU A 71 -4.61 13.59 19.62
C LEU A 71 -4.01 12.66 18.56
N ARG A 72 -3.00 11.87 18.93
CA ARG A 72 -2.36 10.91 18.03
C ARG A 72 -3.33 9.84 17.54
N GLU A 73 -4.18 9.31 18.41
CA GLU A 73 -5.18 8.30 18.05
C GLU A 73 -6.26 8.86 17.12
N LEU A 74 -6.74 10.07 17.39
CA LEU A 74 -7.68 10.79 16.52
C LEU A 74 -7.07 11.05 15.13
N ALA A 75 -5.85 11.58 15.11
CA ALA A 75 -5.12 11.85 13.88
C ALA A 75 -4.88 10.58 13.04
N ARG A 76 -4.57 9.44 13.68
CA ARG A 76 -4.42 8.16 12.97
C ARG A 76 -5.69 7.73 12.26
N LYS A 77 -6.82 7.76 12.97
CA LYS A 77 -8.13 7.38 12.41
C LYS A 77 -8.51 8.29 11.25
N LEU A 78 -8.37 9.61 11.46
CA LEU A 78 -8.75 10.60 10.44
C LEU A 78 -7.82 10.52 9.22
N ALA A 79 -6.50 10.48 9.43
CA ALA A 79 -5.52 10.37 8.34
C ALA A 79 -5.78 9.11 7.51
N ALA A 80 -5.90 7.94 8.14
CA ALA A 80 -6.14 6.69 7.42
C ALA A 80 -7.38 6.76 6.51
N LYS A 81 -8.48 7.34 7.01
CA LYS A 81 -9.70 7.57 6.23
C LYS A 81 -9.47 8.54 5.08
N LEU A 82 -8.91 9.72 5.35
CA LEU A 82 -8.70 10.78 4.35
C LEU A 82 -7.74 10.36 3.23
N PHE A 83 -6.61 9.72 3.56
CA PHE A 83 -5.64 9.24 2.58
C PHE A 83 -6.26 8.17 1.66
N LEU A 84 -7.05 7.24 2.21
CA LEU A 84 -7.75 6.23 1.42
C LEU A 84 -8.84 6.84 0.53
N ASP A 85 -9.63 7.78 1.05
CA ASP A 85 -10.66 8.46 0.27
C ASP A 85 -10.07 9.28 -0.88
N LEU A 86 -8.94 9.95 -0.65
CA LEU A 86 -8.22 10.70 -1.69
C LEU A 86 -7.64 9.74 -2.75
N ALA A 87 -7.08 8.61 -2.34
CA ALA A 87 -6.53 7.59 -3.22
C ALA A 87 -7.58 6.95 -4.15
N ARG A 88 -8.84 6.83 -3.71
CA ARG A 88 -9.94 6.23 -4.48
C ARG A 88 -10.47 7.11 -5.62
N ARG A 89 -10.22 8.43 -5.60
CA ARG A 89 -10.81 9.38 -6.57
C ARG A 89 -10.26 9.30 -8.00
N GLY A 90 -9.30 8.42 -8.29
CA GLY A 90 -8.71 8.26 -9.63
C GLY A 90 -9.31 7.10 -10.45
N PRO A 91 -9.55 7.25 -11.77
CA PRO A 91 -10.00 6.14 -12.60
C PRO A 91 -8.94 5.05 -12.68
N VAL A 92 -9.22 3.89 -12.09
CA VAL A 92 -8.43 2.67 -12.29
C VAL A 92 -8.87 2.05 -13.62
N ARG A 93 -8.30 2.54 -14.73
CA ARG A 93 -8.40 1.80 -16.00
C ARG A 93 -7.30 0.74 -16.01
N PRO A 94 -7.63 -0.57 -15.96
CA PRO A 94 -6.63 -1.61 -16.15
C PRO A 94 -6.02 -1.45 -17.56
N LYS A 95 -4.78 -0.96 -17.61
CA LYS A 95 -4.00 -0.83 -18.84
C LYS A 95 -3.24 -2.14 -19.10
N GLY A 96 -3.51 -2.75 -20.23
CA GLY A 96 -2.82 -3.96 -20.71
C GLY A 96 -3.61 -4.64 -21.81
N VAL A 97 -2.92 -5.16 -22.82
CA VAL A 97 -3.52 -6.06 -23.80
C VAL A 97 -3.87 -7.34 -23.04
N GLY A 98 -5.13 -7.76 -23.08
CA GLY A 98 -5.50 -9.07 -22.54
C GLY A 98 -4.67 -10.15 -23.22
N LYS A 99 -4.40 -11.27 -22.54
CA LYS A 99 -3.88 -12.47 -23.18
C LYS A 99 -4.97 -13.54 -23.14
N LEU A 100 -5.15 -14.27 -24.23
CA LEU A 100 -6.00 -15.45 -24.20
C LEU A 100 -5.29 -16.51 -23.37
N ALA A 101 -5.92 -17.03 -22.32
CA ALA A 101 -5.37 -18.11 -21.51
C ALA A 101 -6.41 -19.22 -21.30
N SER A 102 -5.91 -20.44 -21.15
CA SER A 102 -6.70 -21.63 -20.81
C SER A 102 -6.80 -21.76 -19.29
N LEU A 103 -8.02 -21.81 -18.75
CA LEU A 103 -8.32 -21.86 -17.32
C LEU A 103 -9.30 -22.99 -17.01
N PRO A 104 -9.43 -23.45 -15.74
CA PRO A 104 -10.47 -24.41 -15.36
C PRO A 104 -11.87 -23.96 -15.80
N TYR A 105 -12.71 -24.91 -16.19
CA TYR A 105 -14.07 -24.63 -16.63
C TYR A 105 -14.90 -23.96 -15.54
N THR A 106 -15.65 -22.94 -15.94
CA THR A 106 -16.73 -22.32 -15.16
C THR A 106 -17.91 -22.08 -16.11
N PRO A 107 -19.18 -22.20 -15.67
CA PRO A 107 -20.35 -22.10 -16.55
C PRO A 107 -20.38 -20.84 -17.43
N ASP A 108 -19.94 -19.70 -16.90
CA ASP A 108 -19.89 -18.41 -17.61
C ASP A 108 -18.45 -17.99 -18.01
N GLY A 109 -17.56 -18.98 -18.13
CA GLY A 109 -16.10 -18.80 -18.15
C GLY A 109 -15.46 -18.38 -19.47
N GLY A 110 -16.23 -18.30 -20.55
CA GLY A 110 -15.73 -18.11 -21.91
C GLY A 110 -15.88 -19.38 -22.77
N ASP A 111 -15.13 -19.44 -23.86
CA ASP A 111 -15.24 -20.52 -24.84
C ASP A 111 -14.52 -21.78 -24.36
N LEU A 112 -15.05 -22.97 -24.64
CA LEU A 112 -14.40 -24.24 -24.29
C LEU A 112 -13.08 -24.40 -25.06
N ASP A 113 -11.99 -24.67 -24.34
CA ASP A 113 -10.69 -25.00 -24.94
C ASP A 113 -10.67 -26.48 -25.32
N LEU A 114 -11.09 -26.78 -26.55
CA LEU A 114 -11.22 -28.16 -27.04
C LEU A 114 -9.88 -28.90 -26.96
N ASP A 115 -8.78 -28.26 -27.34
CA ASP A 115 -7.45 -28.85 -27.34
C ASP A 115 -7.04 -29.30 -25.93
N ALA A 116 -7.23 -28.42 -24.93
CA ALA A 116 -6.89 -28.69 -23.54
C ALA A 116 -7.90 -29.61 -22.82
N SER A 117 -9.10 -29.77 -23.38
CA SER A 117 -10.17 -30.60 -22.82
C SER A 117 -10.33 -31.95 -23.53
N MET A 118 -9.51 -32.25 -24.56
CA MET A 118 -9.71 -33.45 -25.39
C MET A 118 -9.68 -34.75 -24.59
N GLU A 119 -8.80 -34.87 -23.61
CA GLU A 119 -8.64 -36.08 -22.80
C GLU A 119 -9.93 -36.36 -21.99
N ALA A 120 -10.46 -35.34 -21.32
CA ALA A 120 -11.72 -35.44 -20.58
C ALA A 120 -12.92 -35.76 -21.50
N LEU A 121 -12.94 -35.18 -22.71
CA LEU A 121 -13.98 -35.44 -23.70
C LEU A 121 -13.87 -36.85 -24.31
N ALA A 122 -12.66 -37.40 -24.43
CA ALA A 122 -12.42 -38.77 -24.88
C ALA A 122 -12.87 -39.79 -23.82
N GLU A 123 -12.54 -39.54 -22.55
CA GLU A 123 -13.02 -40.36 -21.41
C GLU A 123 -14.55 -40.35 -21.30
N HIS A 124 -15.19 -39.21 -21.57
CA HIS A 124 -16.65 -39.13 -21.61
C HIS A 124 -17.26 -40.07 -22.66
N ARG A 125 -16.65 -40.22 -23.85
CA ARG A 125 -17.16 -41.18 -24.84
C ARG A 125 -17.12 -42.62 -24.35
N ALA A 126 -16.16 -42.97 -23.50
CA ALA A 126 -16.00 -44.32 -22.97
C ALA A 126 -16.90 -44.58 -21.75
N THR A 127 -17.11 -43.57 -20.90
CA THR A 127 -17.77 -43.73 -19.58
C THR A 127 -19.18 -43.14 -19.51
N GLY A 128 -19.54 -42.25 -20.44
CA GLY A 128 -20.81 -41.50 -20.42
C GLY A 128 -20.84 -40.33 -19.42
N VAL A 129 -19.77 -40.11 -18.64
CA VAL A 129 -19.70 -39.06 -17.61
C VAL A 129 -18.66 -38.02 -18.00
N VAL A 130 -18.98 -36.73 -17.87
CA VAL A 130 -18.02 -35.64 -18.11
C VAL A 130 -17.42 -35.22 -16.77
N ASP A 131 -16.10 -35.32 -16.66
CA ASP A 131 -15.38 -34.70 -15.54
C ASP A 131 -15.20 -33.21 -15.82
N VAL A 132 -16.08 -32.41 -15.23
CA VAL A 132 -16.12 -30.95 -15.40
C VAL A 132 -14.85 -30.28 -14.86
N GLU A 133 -14.17 -30.87 -13.87
CA GLU A 133 -12.93 -30.30 -13.30
C GLU A 133 -11.75 -30.39 -14.27
N ARG A 134 -11.80 -31.34 -15.20
CA ARG A 134 -10.79 -31.52 -16.26
C ARG A 134 -11.05 -30.67 -17.49
N LEU A 135 -12.25 -30.11 -17.64
CA LEU A 135 -12.56 -29.19 -18.74
C LEU A 135 -11.83 -27.85 -18.54
N ARG A 136 -11.47 -27.25 -19.67
CA ARG A 136 -10.76 -25.96 -19.72
C ARG A 136 -11.51 -24.99 -20.62
N VAL A 137 -11.46 -23.71 -20.29
CA VAL A 137 -12.04 -22.61 -21.09
C VAL A 137 -10.96 -21.60 -21.47
N ARG A 138 -11.03 -21.10 -22.70
CA ARG A 138 -10.26 -19.97 -23.22
C ARG A 138 -10.99 -18.67 -22.93
N ARG A 139 -10.32 -17.79 -22.18
CA ARG A 139 -10.80 -16.41 -21.98
C ARG A 139 -9.67 -15.41 -22.06
N TRP A 140 -10.01 -14.19 -22.44
CA TRP A 140 -9.11 -13.05 -22.34
C TRP A 140 -8.89 -12.73 -20.86
N VAL A 141 -7.70 -13.03 -20.37
CA VAL A 141 -7.25 -12.69 -19.03
C VAL A 141 -6.33 -11.50 -19.14
N ARG A 142 -6.63 -10.43 -18.42
CA ARG A 142 -5.64 -9.36 -18.23
C ARG A 142 -4.68 -9.84 -17.15
N PRO A 143 -3.38 -9.98 -17.44
CA PRO A 143 -2.43 -10.32 -16.39
C PRO A 143 -2.54 -9.28 -15.28
N GLY A 144 -2.71 -9.73 -14.04
CA GLY A 144 -2.66 -8.83 -12.88
C GLY A 144 -1.35 -8.03 -12.87
N THR A 145 -1.37 -6.87 -12.21
CA THR A 145 -0.16 -6.08 -11.95
C THR A 145 0.16 -6.16 -10.47
N ALA A 146 1.31 -6.73 -10.13
CA ALA A 146 1.85 -6.65 -8.78
C ALA A 146 2.64 -5.36 -8.60
N LEU A 147 2.38 -4.66 -7.50
CA LEU A 147 3.03 -3.40 -7.17
C LEU A 147 3.87 -3.57 -5.89
N CYS A 148 5.13 -3.16 -5.93
CA CYS A 148 5.96 -3.02 -4.73
C CYS A 148 6.30 -1.54 -4.54
N LEU A 149 5.79 -0.92 -3.48
CA LEU A 149 6.11 0.45 -3.12
C LEU A 149 7.34 0.46 -2.20
N LEU A 150 8.41 1.11 -2.65
CA LEU A 150 9.60 1.41 -1.85
C LEU A 150 9.53 2.85 -1.35
N VAL A 151 9.52 3.03 -0.03
CA VAL A 151 9.51 4.33 0.64
C VAL A 151 10.85 4.53 1.33
N ASP A 152 11.56 5.58 0.93
CA ASP A 152 12.79 5.99 1.62
C ASP A 152 12.44 6.51 3.02
N ARG A 153 13.24 6.13 4.01
CA ARG A 153 13.20 6.64 5.38
C ARG A 153 14.52 7.28 5.77
N SER A 154 15.18 7.97 4.85
CA SER A 154 16.27 8.89 5.14
C SER A 154 15.81 10.02 6.06
N GLY A 155 16.74 10.69 6.75
CA GLY A 155 16.43 11.72 7.76
C GLY A 155 15.59 12.90 7.27
N SER A 156 15.47 13.09 5.96
CA SER A 156 14.69 14.13 5.28
C SER A 156 13.22 13.74 5.01
N MET A 157 12.82 12.49 5.27
CA MET A 157 11.49 11.96 4.97
C MET A 157 10.45 12.21 6.09
N GLY A 158 10.36 13.44 6.61
CA GLY A 158 9.37 13.87 7.61
C GLY A 158 8.44 14.98 7.08
N GLY A 159 7.21 15.06 7.58
CA GLY A 159 6.20 16.03 7.08
C GLY A 159 5.74 15.71 5.65
N LYS A 160 5.91 16.63 4.71
CA LYS A 160 5.35 16.55 3.34
C LYS A 160 5.81 15.33 2.52
N PRO A 161 7.10 14.90 2.53
CA PRO A 161 7.52 13.66 1.89
C PRO A 161 6.85 12.41 2.49
N LEU A 162 6.62 12.39 3.81
CA LEU A 162 5.95 11.28 4.49
C LEU A 162 4.46 11.22 4.11
N ALA A 163 3.79 12.37 4.03
CA ALA A 163 2.41 12.47 3.55
C ALA A 163 2.29 11.97 2.10
N THR A 164 3.24 12.35 1.22
CA THR A 164 3.31 11.84 -0.16
C THR A 164 3.46 10.31 -0.20
N ALA A 165 4.34 9.76 0.64
CA ALA A 165 4.55 8.32 0.73
C ALA A 165 3.30 7.58 1.23
N ALA A 166 2.61 8.12 2.23
CA ALA A 166 1.36 7.56 2.74
C ALA A 166 0.24 7.61 1.68
N LEU A 167 0.15 8.69 0.92
CA LEU A 167 -0.80 8.81 -0.19
C LEU A 167 -0.50 7.79 -1.30
N ALA A 168 0.77 7.59 -1.63
CA ALA A 168 1.16 6.55 -2.59
C ALA A 168 0.84 5.15 -2.08
N ALA A 169 1.05 4.87 -0.79
CA ALA A 169 0.67 3.60 -0.17
C ALA A 169 -0.85 3.38 -0.24
N ALA A 170 -1.65 4.40 0.08
CA ALA A 170 -3.10 4.38 -0.06
C ALA A 170 -3.56 4.13 -1.51
N ALA A 171 -2.88 4.77 -2.48
CA ALA A 171 -3.15 4.59 -3.91
C ALA A 171 -2.80 3.18 -4.39
N VAL A 172 -1.69 2.61 -3.93
CA VAL A 172 -1.30 1.23 -4.25
C VAL A 172 -2.29 0.23 -3.64
N ALA A 173 -2.65 0.41 -2.36
CA ALA A 173 -3.63 -0.41 -1.67
C ALA A 173 -5.01 -0.36 -2.36
N SER A 174 -5.41 0.81 -2.87
CA SER A 174 -6.69 0.97 -3.58
C SER A 174 -6.67 0.40 -5.01
N ARG A 175 -5.49 0.35 -5.66
CA ARG A 175 -5.35 -0.09 -7.07
C ARG A 175 -5.20 -1.60 -7.21
N SER A 176 -4.49 -2.25 -6.29
CA SER A 176 -4.22 -3.69 -6.34
C SER A 176 -4.30 -4.28 -4.92
N PRO A 177 -5.49 -4.31 -4.30
CA PRO A 177 -5.65 -4.66 -2.88
C PRO A 177 -5.12 -6.06 -2.55
N GLU A 178 -5.22 -6.98 -3.49
CA GLU A 178 -4.81 -8.38 -3.31
C GLU A 178 -3.32 -8.64 -3.62
N ASP A 179 -2.65 -7.76 -4.37
CA ASP A 179 -1.34 -8.07 -4.96
C ASP A 179 -0.41 -6.85 -4.95
N TYR A 180 0.03 -6.48 -3.75
CA TYR A 180 1.00 -5.41 -3.53
C TYR A 180 1.90 -5.64 -2.31
N SER A 181 3.02 -4.93 -2.23
CA SER A 181 3.84 -4.83 -1.03
C SER A 181 4.22 -3.37 -0.76
N VAL A 182 4.50 -3.04 0.49
CA VAL A 182 5.01 -1.73 0.92
C VAL A 182 6.23 -1.96 1.79
N LEU A 183 7.37 -1.42 1.36
CA LEU A 183 8.65 -1.54 2.00
C LEU A 183 9.16 -0.14 2.38
N ALA A 184 9.69 -0.02 3.59
CA ALA A 184 10.42 1.15 4.03
C ALA A 184 11.91 0.83 4.10
N PHE A 185 12.77 1.65 3.50
CA PHE A 185 14.20 1.37 3.44
C PHE A 185 15.06 2.54 3.92
N GLY A 186 16.09 2.20 4.68
CA GLY A 186 17.15 3.09 5.15
C GLY A 186 18.41 2.24 5.28
N LYS A 187 19.02 2.18 6.48
CA LYS A 187 20.08 1.19 6.78
C LYS A 187 19.57 -0.25 6.66
N ASP A 188 18.32 -0.45 7.06
CA ASP A 188 17.61 -1.72 7.01
C ASP A 188 16.29 -1.55 6.26
N VAL A 189 15.84 -2.64 5.63
CA VAL A 189 14.55 -2.74 4.93
C VAL A 189 13.49 -3.37 5.86
N VAL A 190 12.38 -2.66 6.02
CA VAL A 190 11.21 -3.05 6.82
C VAL A 190 10.02 -3.27 5.90
N VAL A 191 9.38 -4.43 6.00
CA VAL A 191 8.19 -4.78 5.22
C VAL A 191 6.94 -4.32 5.96
N ALA A 192 6.43 -3.11 5.67
CA ALA A 192 5.18 -2.62 6.27
C ALA A 192 3.96 -3.45 5.83
N LYS A 193 3.98 -3.96 4.59
CA LYS A 193 3.00 -4.92 4.06
C LYS A 193 3.68 -5.89 3.09
N GLY A 194 3.58 -7.19 3.36
CA GLY A 194 4.12 -8.25 2.50
C GLY A 194 3.22 -8.58 1.31
N GLN A 195 3.80 -9.12 0.22
CA GLN A 195 3.08 -9.38 -1.03
C GLN A 195 1.86 -10.29 -0.82
N THR A 196 2.02 -11.34 -0.02
CA THR A 196 0.98 -12.36 0.26
C THR A 196 0.35 -12.20 1.65
N THR A 197 0.77 -11.20 2.42
CA THR A 197 0.25 -10.98 3.79
C THR A 197 -0.98 -10.08 3.70
N PRO A 198 -2.18 -10.54 4.08
CA PRO A 198 -3.35 -9.69 4.11
C PRO A 198 -3.17 -8.62 5.19
N LYS A 199 -3.38 -7.35 4.83
CA LYS A 199 -3.34 -6.23 5.77
C LYS A 199 -4.32 -5.16 5.31
N PRO A 200 -5.24 -4.70 6.19
CA PRO A 200 -6.15 -3.59 5.90
C PRO A 200 -5.39 -2.32 5.47
N GLY A 201 -5.90 -1.62 4.46
CA GLY A 201 -5.21 -0.48 3.86
C GLY A 201 -5.01 0.70 4.81
N ASP A 202 -5.93 0.89 5.76
CA ASP A 202 -5.85 1.88 6.84
C ASP A 202 -4.67 1.62 7.78
N LEU A 203 -4.42 0.34 8.11
CA LEU A 203 -3.24 -0.06 8.89
C LEU A 203 -1.95 0.16 8.09
N VAL A 204 -1.93 -0.16 6.80
CA VAL A 204 -0.76 0.09 5.94
C VAL A 204 -0.43 1.59 5.89
N VAL A 205 -1.43 2.45 5.72
CA VAL A 205 -1.24 3.91 5.74
C VAL A 205 -0.72 4.37 7.09
N THR A 206 -1.31 3.89 8.18
CA THR A 206 -0.90 4.26 9.55
C THR A 206 0.54 3.82 9.85
N ASP A 207 0.95 2.64 9.38
CA ASP A 207 2.30 2.15 9.54
C ASP A 207 3.29 2.99 8.75
N VAL A 208 2.95 3.34 7.51
CA VAL A 208 3.77 4.26 6.69
C VAL A 208 3.92 5.61 7.37
N LEU A 209 2.84 6.20 7.89
CA LEU A 209 2.87 7.47 8.63
C LEU A 209 3.62 7.36 9.98
N SER A 210 3.75 6.15 10.53
CA SER A 210 4.52 5.89 11.75
C SER A 210 6.01 5.64 11.48
N LEU A 211 6.41 5.47 10.22
CA LEU A 211 7.82 5.42 9.85
C LEU A 211 8.47 6.76 10.19
N ARG A 212 9.68 6.70 10.74
CA ARG A 212 10.47 7.87 11.05
C ARG A 212 11.84 7.74 10.41
N GLY A 213 12.26 8.80 9.73
CA GLY A 213 13.42 8.78 8.87
C GLY A 213 14.73 8.89 9.64
N PHE A 214 15.60 7.88 9.57
CA PHE A 214 16.95 7.89 10.16
C PHE A 214 17.90 6.95 9.44
N GLY A 215 19.11 7.44 9.19
CA GLY A 215 20.25 6.64 8.73
C GLY A 215 20.55 6.81 7.25
N THR A 216 21.45 5.95 6.77
CA THR A 216 21.89 5.86 5.38
C THR A 216 20.83 5.22 4.50
N THR A 217 20.96 5.38 3.19
CA THR A 217 20.03 4.84 2.20
C THR A 217 20.63 3.61 1.53
N ASP A 218 20.19 2.39 1.89
CA ASP A 218 20.56 1.16 1.16
C ASP A 218 19.53 0.83 0.08
N LEU A 219 19.67 1.49 -1.07
CA LEU A 219 18.79 1.27 -2.22
C LEU A 219 18.97 -0.12 -2.85
N ALA A 220 20.20 -0.65 -2.86
CA ALA A 220 20.48 -1.95 -3.45
C ALA A 220 19.79 -3.07 -2.65
N GLY A 221 19.91 -3.04 -1.32
CA GLY A 221 19.18 -3.92 -0.42
C GLY A 221 17.66 -3.83 -0.60
N ALA A 222 17.13 -2.61 -0.72
CA ALA A 222 15.70 -2.38 -0.93
C ALA A 222 15.19 -3.01 -2.25
N LEU A 223 15.94 -2.87 -3.35
CA LEU A 223 15.57 -3.43 -4.64
C LEU A 223 15.63 -4.96 -4.66
N MET A 224 16.60 -5.56 -3.98
CA MET A 224 16.66 -7.02 -3.83
C MET A 224 15.43 -7.55 -3.08
N VAL A 225 15.09 -6.94 -1.93
CA VAL A 225 13.91 -7.31 -1.16
C VAL A 225 12.61 -7.09 -1.94
N ALA A 226 12.52 -6.01 -2.74
CA ALA A 226 11.40 -5.79 -3.65
C ALA A 226 11.26 -6.92 -4.69
N GLY A 227 12.39 -7.39 -5.22
CA GLY A 227 12.45 -8.55 -6.11
C GLY A 227 11.88 -9.81 -5.46
N ASP A 228 12.31 -10.10 -4.22
CA ASP A 228 11.85 -11.26 -3.46
C ASP A 228 10.34 -11.20 -3.15
N GLN A 229 9.82 -10.02 -2.81
CA GLN A 229 8.38 -9.82 -2.59
C GLN A 229 7.59 -10.05 -3.88
N LEU A 230 8.00 -9.42 -4.98
CA LEU A 230 7.34 -9.55 -6.28
C LEU A 230 7.47 -10.97 -6.85
N ALA A 231 8.51 -11.73 -6.52
CA ALA A 231 8.67 -13.13 -6.91
C ALA A 231 7.53 -14.02 -6.39
N ARG A 232 6.95 -13.68 -5.22
CA ARG A 232 5.81 -14.39 -4.62
C ARG A 232 4.49 -14.18 -5.37
N SER A 233 4.40 -13.13 -6.19
CA SER A 233 3.22 -12.85 -7.00
C SER A 233 3.18 -13.66 -8.31
N ARG A 234 1.97 -14.08 -8.69
CA ARG A 234 1.64 -14.71 -9.99
C ARG A 234 1.28 -13.69 -11.08
N ALA A 235 1.32 -12.40 -10.78
CA ALA A 235 1.07 -11.33 -11.74
C ALA A 235 2.02 -11.42 -12.95
N GLY A 236 1.46 -11.23 -14.15
CA GLY A 236 2.25 -11.20 -15.37
C GLY A 236 3.05 -9.91 -15.55
N ARG A 237 2.67 -8.84 -14.84
CA ARG A 237 3.41 -7.58 -14.77
C ARG A 237 3.78 -7.30 -13.33
N LYS A 238 5.06 -7.03 -13.07
CA LYS A 238 5.60 -6.71 -11.74
C LYS A 238 6.27 -5.35 -11.81
N VAL A 239 5.88 -4.41 -10.95
CA VAL A 239 6.35 -3.03 -10.98
C VAL A 239 6.83 -2.63 -9.58
N VAL A 240 8.03 -2.04 -9.53
CA VAL A 240 8.53 -1.36 -8.33
C VAL A 240 8.31 0.13 -8.51
N VAL A 241 7.75 0.79 -7.49
CA VAL A 241 7.61 2.25 -7.41
C VAL A 241 8.50 2.72 -6.28
N LEU A 242 9.48 3.58 -6.58
CA LEU A 242 10.42 4.11 -5.60
C LEU A 242 10.09 5.57 -5.29
N LEU A 243 9.91 5.87 -4.01
CA LEU A 243 9.79 7.23 -3.48
C LEU A 243 11.01 7.52 -2.61
N SER A 244 11.87 8.41 -3.10
CA SER A 244 13.06 8.89 -2.40
C SER A 244 13.26 10.36 -2.75
N ASP A 245 13.88 11.12 -1.85
CA ASP A 245 14.32 12.49 -2.11
C ASP A 245 15.66 12.57 -2.87
N CYS A 246 16.18 11.42 -3.31
CA CYS A 246 17.33 11.26 -4.22
C CYS A 246 18.58 12.06 -3.80
N ARG A 247 18.77 12.28 -2.49
CA ARG A 247 19.99 12.91 -1.99
C ARG A 247 21.10 11.87 -1.95
N ALA A 248 22.13 12.08 -2.77
CA ALA A 248 23.37 11.31 -2.64
C ALA A 248 23.96 11.60 -1.25
N THR A 249 24.14 10.54 -0.46
CA THR A 249 24.90 10.59 0.80
C THR A 249 26.22 9.85 0.61
#